data_AF-A0A1H0Y0G2-F1
#
_entry.id   AF-A0A1H0Y0G2-F1
#
_cell.length_a   1.000
_cell.length_b   1.000
_cell.length_c   1.000
_cell.angle_alpha   90.00
_cell.angle_beta   90.00
_cell.angle_gamma   90.00
#
_symmetry.space_group_name_H-M   'P 1'
#
loop_
_entity.id
_entity.type
_entity.pdbx_description
1 polymer ?
#
loop_
_entity_poly.entity_id
_entity_poly.type
_entity_poly.pdbx_seq_one_letter_code
_entity_poly.pdbx_strand_id
1 'polypeptide(L)'
;MITRIKLNQVASYKNPVEINDLKKVNFFFGNNGSGKSTIARLFYNLSQNEVVSSPFNNCSIDGFNRSEEEIIVFDSDFVQNSFYIKTELSGIFSLDEKNEEIDENIKNEYLILQNIEKSILDKDEEKQKLEVSKNHDYENILNECWTYNKQFQENFNKIKLKGKRESFYEKLVEISETEHSSKNINYISEKYKKYYLYNRQN
;
A
#
# COMPACT_ATOMS: atom_id res chain seq x y z
N MET A 1 11.03 43.94 11.24
CA MET A 1 11.31 44.65 9.98
C MET A 1 12.79 44.65 9.74
N ILE A 2 13.24 44.19 8.57
CA ILE A 2 14.66 44.07 8.23
C ILE A 2 15.35 45.44 8.29
N THR A 3 16.43 45.54 9.06
CA THR A 3 17.19 46.78 9.28
C THR A 3 18.58 46.76 8.66
N ARG A 4 19.18 45.56 8.52
CA ARG A 4 20.50 45.36 7.91
C ARG A 4 20.53 44.12 7.03
N ILE A 5 21.28 44.20 5.93
CA ILE A 5 21.65 43.05 5.07
C ILE A 5 23.17 42.97 4.99
N LYS A 6 23.73 41.78 5.20
CA LYS A 6 25.15 41.47 5.03
C LYS A 6 25.33 40.42 3.94
N LEU A 7 26.15 40.75 2.95
CA LEU A 7 26.48 39.89 1.82
C LEU A 7 27.98 39.64 1.78
N ASN A 8 28.38 38.38 1.69
CA ASN A 8 29.80 38.03 1.62
C ASN A 8 29.99 36.71 0.87
N GLN A 9 31.02 36.66 0.02
CA GLN A 9 31.42 35.48 -0.75
C GLN A 9 30.27 34.81 -1.51
N VAL A 10 29.37 35.60 -2.11
CA VAL A 10 28.22 35.09 -2.88
C VAL A 10 28.03 35.87 -4.19
N ALA A 11 27.89 35.15 -5.31
CA ALA A 11 27.72 35.72 -6.65
C ALA A 11 28.71 36.87 -6.96
N SER A 12 28.21 38.10 -7.14
CA SER A 12 29.03 39.29 -7.42
C SER A 12 29.70 39.90 -6.17
N TYR A 13 29.29 39.51 -4.97
CA TYR A 13 29.78 40.04 -3.68
C TYR A 13 30.99 39.22 -3.20
N LYS A 14 32.17 39.49 -3.77
CA LYS A 14 33.42 38.78 -3.42
C LYS A 14 33.98 39.18 -2.04
N ASN A 15 33.72 40.40 -1.60
CA ASN A 15 34.13 40.95 -0.31
C ASN A 15 32.89 41.23 0.56
N PRO A 16 33.04 41.34 1.89
CA PRO A 16 31.94 41.69 2.77
C PRO A 16 31.35 43.06 2.41
N VAL A 17 30.04 43.09 2.19
CA VAL A 17 29.25 44.30 1.96
C VAL A 17 28.11 44.33 2.97
N GLU A 18 27.96 45.46 3.65
CA GLU A 18 26.86 45.71 4.58
C GLU A 18 25.98 46.84 4.07
N ILE A 19 24.67 46.59 4.06
CA ILE A 19 23.63 47.56 3.72
C ILE A 19 22.88 47.84 5.01
N ASN A 20 23.09 49.04 5.55
CA ASN A 20 22.51 49.49 6.82
C ASN A 20 21.35 50.45 6.57
N ASP A 21 20.61 50.78 7.64
CA ASP A 21 19.57 51.81 7.67
C ASP A 21 18.42 51.58 6.66
N LEU A 22 18.03 50.31 6.50
CA LEU A 22 16.91 49.95 5.63
C LEU A 22 15.61 50.59 6.12
N LYS A 23 14.87 51.18 5.18
CA LYS A 23 13.57 51.82 5.43
C LYS A 23 12.44 50.85 5.11
N LYS A 24 11.19 51.30 5.33
CA LYS A 24 10.00 50.54 4.94
C LYS A 24 9.96 50.21 3.44
N VAL A 25 10.51 51.08 2.60
CA VAL A 25 10.62 50.90 1.15
C VAL A 25 12.05 51.23 0.74
N ASN A 26 12.71 50.32 0.02
CA ASN A 26 14.08 50.46 -0.45
C ASN A 26 14.14 50.15 -1.95
N PHE A 27 14.93 50.91 -2.70
CA PHE A 27 15.15 50.69 -4.13
C PHE A 27 16.61 50.37 -4.39
N PHE A 28 16.88 49.22 -5.00
CA PHE A 28 18.23 48.79 -5.39
C PHE A 28 18.34 48.79 -6.92
N PHE A 29 19.19 49.66 -7.47
CA PHE A 29 19.38 49.83 -8.91
C PHE A 29 20.86 49.71 -9.29
N GLY A 30 21.13 49.37 -10.55
CA GLY A 30 22.48 49.16 -11.08
C GLY A 30 22.48 48.31 -12.35
N ASN A 31 23.65 48.17 -12.98
CA ASN A 31 23.82 47.46 -14.24
C ASN A 31 23.50 45.96 -14.16
N ASN A 32 23.23 45.33 -15.29
CA ASN A 32 23.08 43.86 -15.35
C ASN A 32 24.34 43.18 -14.81
N GLY A 33 24.16 42.13 -13.99
CA GLY A 33 25.27 41.44 -13.32
C GLY A 33 25.80 42.11 -12.04
N SER A 34 25.28 43.27 -11.63
CA SER A 34 25.73 43.96 -10.41
C SER A 34 25.35 43.30 -9.07
N GLY A 35 24.67 42.15 -9.11
CA GLY A 35 24.28 41.40 -7.89
C GLY A 35 22.89 41.73 -7.33
N LYS A 36 22.05 42.53 -8.01
CA LYS A 36 20.70 42.89 -7.52
C LYS A 36 19.84 41.65 -7.19
N SER A 37 19.75 40.70 -8.12
CA SER A 37 18.98 39.46 -7.92
C SER A 37 19.53 38.59 -6.80
N THR A 38 20.79 38.77 -6.38
CA THR A 38 21.38 38.04 -5.25
C THR A 38 20.70 38.40 -3.93
N ILE A 39 20.25 39.66 -3.78
CA ILE A 39 19.49 40.08 -2.59
C ILE A 39 18.14 39.36 -2.54
N ALA A 40 17.42 39.31 -3.68
CA ALA A 40 16.16 38.58 -3.77
C ALA A 40 16.32 37.09 -3.44
N ARG A 41 17.36 36.45 -3.99
CA ARG A 41 17.66 35.03 -3.72
C ARG A 41 18.08 34.76 -2.27
N LEU A 42 18.76 35.69 -1.61
CA LEU A 42 19.05 35.58 -0.16
C LEU A 42 17.74 35.57 0.64
N PHE A 43 16.81 36.48 0.31
CA PHE A 43 15.50 36.53 0.96
C PHE A 43 14.69 35.27 0.71
N TYR A 44 14.74 34.72 -0.51
CA TYR A 44 14.07 33.46 -0.84
C TYR A 44 14.66 32.28 -0.04
N ASN A 45 15.98 32.26 0.13
CA ASN A 45 16.63 31.23 0.95
C ASN A 45 16.15 31.28 2.42
N LEU A 46 16.00 32.49 2.95
CA LEU A 46 15.55 32.77 4.32
C LEU A 46 14.04 32.54 4.54
N SER A 47 13.20 32.68 3.50
CA SER A 47 11.79 32.33 3.61
C SER A 47 11.63 30.81 3.78
N GLN A 48 12.42 30.02 3.05
CA GLN A 48 12.31 28.56 3.02
C GLN A 48 13.03 27.84 4.17
N ASN A 49 14.12 28.39 4.68
CA ASN A 49 14.98 27.71 5.65
C ASN A 49 15.05 28.47 6.98
N GLU A 50 15.15 27.75 8.10
CA GLU A 50 15.37 28.38 9.41
C GLU A 50 16.77 29.00 9.52
N VAL A 51 17.73 28.43 8.78
CA VAL A 51 19.12 28.84 8.75
C VAL A 51 19.52 29.05 7.29
N VAL A 52 20.30 30.10 7.05
CA VAL A 52 20.84 30.41 5.72
C VAL A 52 21.67 29.24 5.20
N SER A 53 21.27 28.70 4.04
CA SER A 53 21.92 27.55 3.41
C SER A 53 22.75 27.95 2.18
N SER A 54 23.50 26.99 1.61
CA SER A 54 24.36 27.24 0.45
C SER A 54 23.58 27.85 -0.72
N PRO A 55 24.12 28.89 -1.40
CA PRO A 55 25.47 29.46 -1.29
C PRO A 55 25.60 30.66 -0.32
N PHE A 56 24.62 30.90 0.54
CA PHE A 56 24.52 32.11 1.35
C PHE A 56 25.12 31.99 2.76
N ASN A 57 25.88 30.93 3.06
CA ASN A 57 26.40 30.63 4.41
C ASN A 57 27.10 31.81 5.12
N ASN A 58 27.67 32.75 4.36
CA ASN A 58 28.38 33.92 4.89
C ASN A 58 27.55 35.22 4.88
N CYS A 59 26.25 35.12 4.60
CA CYS A 59 25.30 36.23 4.54
C CYS A 59 24.38 36.22 5.76
N SER A 60 23.86 37.38 6.13
CA SER A 60 22.91 37.50 7.25
C SER A 60 22.01 38.71 7.08
N ILE A 61 20.88 38.70 7.80
CA ILE A 61 19.97 39.85 7.92
C ILE A 61 19.67 40.11 9.38
N ASP A 62 19.44 41.37 9.73
CA ASP A 62 19.03 41.76 11.09
C ASP A 62 17.64 42.40 11.06
N GLY A 63 16.93 42.34 12.18
CA GLY A 63 15.62 42.96 12.37
C GLY A 63 14.43 42.14 11.85
N PHE A 64 14.66 40.95 11.30
CA PHE A 64 13.61 40.02 10.90
C PHE A 64 13.27 39.06 12.06
N ASN A 65 11.98 38.98 12.42
CA ASN A 65 11.48 38.02 13.40
C ASN A 65 10.59 36.98 12.71
N ARG A 66 11.10 35.76 12.51
CA ARG A 66 10.39 34.68 11.82
C ARG A 66 9.11 34.20 12.52
N SER A 67 8.94 34.50 13.81
CA SER A 67 7.70 34.16 14.54
C SER A 67 6.57 35.17 14.32
N GLU A 68 6.88 36.37 13.83
CA GLU A 68 5.93 37.49 13.69
C GLU A 68 5.86 38.03 12.25
N GLU A 69 6.84 37.71 11.42
CA GLU A 69 7.02 38.27 10.07
C GLU A 69 7.28 37.17 9.05
N GLU A 70 6.78 37.40 7.83
CA GLU A 70 6.98 36.53 6.67
C GLU A 70 7.73 37.27 5.56
N ILE A 71 8.60 36.56 4.84
CA ILE A 71 9.31 37.08 3.67
C ILE A 71 8.67 36.50 2.41
N ILE A 72 8.08 37.37 1.59
CA ILE A 72 7.53 37.02 0.28
C ILE A 72 8.47 37.58 -0.79
N VAL A 73 8.96 36.70 -1.68
CA VAL A 73 9.88 37.08 -2.76
C VAL A 73 9.22 36.85 -4.11
N PHE A 74 9.12 37.93 -4.90
CA PHE A 74 8.64 37.88 -6.27
C PHE A 74 9.80 38.20 -7.22
N ASP A 75 10.50 37.16 -7.69
CA ASP A 75 11.63 37.29 -8.61
C ASP A 75 11.41 36.51 -9.92
N SER A 76 12.41 36.50 -10.80
CA SER A 76 12.34 35.78 -12.07
C SER A 76 12.16 34.28 -11.89
N ASP A 77 12.74 33.72 -10.83
CA ASP A 77 12.74 32.28 -10.56
C ASP A 77 11.32 31.87 -10.11
N PHE A 78 10.67 32.69 -9.26
CA PHE A 78 9.25 32.55 -8.91
C PHE A 78 8.35 32.58 -10.16
N VAL A 79 8.57 33.53 -11.07
CA VAL A 79 7.76 33.64 -12.30
C VAL A 79 7.98 32.42 -13.22
N GLN A 80 9.21 31.95 -13.37
CA GLN A 80 9.50 30.75 -14.18
C GLN A 80 8.84 29.50 -13.62
N ASN A 81 9.00 29.24 -12.32
CA ASN A 81 8.46 28.05 -11.67
C ASN A 81 6.93 28.05 -11.64
N SER A 82 6.31 29.23 -11.46
CA SER A 82 4.86 29.34 -11.32
C SER A 82 4.11 29.38 -12.65
N PHE A 83 4.70 29.95 -13.71
CA PHE A 83 3.97 30.23 -14.96
C PHE A 83 4.52 29.51 -16.20
N TYR A 84 5.78 29.08 -16.20
CA TYR A 84 6.42 28.54 -17.43
C TYR A 84 6.74 27.05 -17.36
N ILE A 85 7.01 26.49 -16.16
CA ILE A 85 7.37 25.07 -16.01
C ILE A 85 6.14 24.18 -15.79
N LYS A 86 5.07 24.69 -15.17
CA LYS A 86 3.84 23.93 -14.94
C LYS A 86 2.97 23.89 -16.20
N THR A 87 2.55 22.69 -16.61
CA THR A 87 1.63 22.46 -17.75
C THR A 87 0.23 23.01 -17.51
N GLU A 88 -0.13 23.28 -16.26
CA GLU A 88 -1.38 23.91 -15.85
C GLU A 88 -1.06 25.15 -15.03
N LEU A 89 -1.64 26.29 -15.39
CA LEU A 89 -1.57 27.52 -14.61
C LEU A 89 -2.28 27.27 -13.28
N SER A 90 -1.50 27.09 -12.21
CA SER A 90 -2.04 27.12 -10.85
C SER A 90 -2.76 28.44 -10.67
N GLY A 91 -4.05 28.41 -10.31
CA GLY A 91 -4.82 29.63 -10.07
C GLY A 91 -4.10 30.55 -9.07
N ILE A 92 -4.41 31.85 -9.09
CA ILE A 92 -3.82 32.88 -8.21
C ILE A 92 -3.87 32.50 -6.71
N PHE A 93 -4.72 31.54 -6.33
CA PHE A 93 -4.90 31.03 -4.96
C PHE A 93 -4.11 29.77 -4.61
N SER A 94 -3.31 29.23 -5.53
CA SER A 94 -2.57 27.97 -5.37
C SER A 94 -1.06 28.16 -5.14
N LEU A 95 -0.63 29.38 -4.77
CA LEU A 95 0.77 29.83 -4.72
C LEU A 95 1.60 29.36 -3.51
N ASP A 96 1.18 28.30 -2.81
CA ASP A 96 2.01 27.69 -1.76
C ASP A 96 2.60 26.37 -2.29
N GLU A 97 3.94 26.24 -2.27
CA GLU A 97 4.65 25.00 -2.60
C GLU A 97 4.13 23.78 -1.80
N LYS A 98 3.56 24.03 -0.61
CA LYS A 98 2.87 23.00 0.18
C LYS A 98 1.70 22.33 -0.54
N ASN A 99 1.03 23.01 -1.46
CA ASN A 99 -0.14 22.44 -2.15
C ASN A 99 0.27 21.41 -3.21
N GLU A 100 1.45 21.54 -3.83
CA GLU A 100 1.92 20.58 -4.82
C GLU A 100 2.28 19.23 -4.20
N GLU A 101 2.96 19.24 -3.06
CA GLU A 101 3.29 18.03 -2.33
C GLU A 101 2.01 17.31 -1.86
N ILE A 102 1.01 18.08 -1.42
CA ILE A 102 -0.30 17.53 -1.02
C ILE A 102 -1.01 16.90 -2.23
N ASP A 103 -1.01 17.55 -3.39
CA ASP A 103 -1.65 17.02 -4.60
C ASP A 103 -0.95 15.75 -5.11
N GLU A 104 0.39 15.69 -5.05
CA GLU A 104 1.14 14.46 -5.36
C GLU A 104 0.82 13.32 -4.40
N ASN A 105 0.75 13.60 -3.09
CA ASN A 105 0.35 12.62 -2.09
C ASN A 105 -1.08 12.13 -2.35
N ILE A 106 -2.04 13.02 -2.61
CA ILE A 106 -3.41 12.62 -2.96
C ILE A 106 -3.41 11.67 -4.18
N LYS A 107 -2.64 11.99 -5.22
CA LYS A 107 -2.56 11.17 -6.42
C LYS A 107 -1.96 9.79 -6.16
N ASN A 108 -0.90 9.71 -5.35
CA ASN A 108 -0.29 8.44 -4.96
C ASN A 108 -1.27 7.58 -4.15
N GLU A 109 -2.02 8.20 -3.25
CA GLU A 109 -2.98 7.52 -2.39
C GLU A 109 -4.13 6.94 -3.21
N TYR A 110 -4.60 7.67 -4.23
CA TYR A 110 -5.57 7.13 -5.20
C TYR A 110 -5.03 5.92 -5.97
N LEU A 111 -3.76 5.93 -6.37
CA LEU A 111 -3.15 4.79 -7.06
C LEU A 111 -3.04 3.57 -6.15
N ILE A 112 -2.69 3.78 -4.88
CA ILE A 112 -2.65 2.71 -3.87
C ILE A 112 -4.05 2.12 -3.67
N LEU A 113 -5.08 2.96 -3.55
CA LEU A 113 -6.46 2.50 -3.41
C LEU A 113 -6.90 1.63 -4.60
N GLN A 114 -6.63 2.06 -5.83
CA GLN A 114 -6.97 1.27 -7.03
C GLN A 114 -6.26 -0.09 -7.04
N ASN A 115 -5.00 -0.15 -6.62
CA ASN A 115 -4.26 -1.41 -6.53
C ASN A 115 -4.83 -2.33 -5.44
N ILE A 116 -5.24 -1.78 -4.30
CA ILE A 116 -5.87 -2.55 -3.22
C ILE A 116 -7.22 -3.11 -3.68
N GLU A 117 -8.07 -2.29 -4.32
CA GLU A 117 -9.36 -2.73 -4.86
C GLU A 117 -9.19 -3.88 -5.85
N LYS A 118 -8.22 -3.77 -6.77
CA LYS A 118 -7.89 -4.86 -7.69
C LYS A 118 -7.43 -6.13 -6.96
N SER A 119 -6.56 -5.99 -5.95
CA SER A 119 -6.09 -7.13 -5.17
C SER A 119 -7.19 -7.83 -4.38
N ILE A 120 -8.20 -7.09 -3.91
CA ILE A 120 -9.38 -7.65 -3.26
C ILE A 120 -10.17 -8.51 -4.25
N LEU A 121 -10.45 -7.98 -5.45
CA LEU A 121 -11.16 -8.72 -6.49
C LEU A 121 -10.43 -10.01 -6.88
N ASP A 122 -9.11 -9.95 -7.10
CA ASP A 122 -8.30 -11.12 -7.45
C ASP A 122 -8.35 -12.20 -6.35
N LYS A 123 -8.29 -11.80 -5.08
CA LYS A 123 -8.37 -12.71 -3.93
C LYS A 123 -9.77 -13.31 -3.76
N ASP A 124 -10.82 -12.56 -4.01
CA ASP A 124 -12.19 -13.06 -3.97
C ASP A 124 -12.44 -14.11 -5.06
N GLU A 125 -11.90 -13.90 -6.27
CA GLU A 125 -11.95 -14.90 -7.33
C GLU A 125 -11.20 -16.18 -6.95
N GLU A 126 -10.00 -16.05 -6.37
CA GLU A 126 -9.22 -17.21 -5.90
C GLU A 126 -9.97 -17.99 -4.82
N LYS A 127 -10.57 -17.29 -3.86
CA LYS A 127 -11.38 -17.90 -2.80
C LYS A 127 -12.56 -18.67 -3.38
N GLN A 128 -13.28 -18.09 -4.34
CA GLN A 128 -14.41 -18.77 -4.99
C GLN A 128 -13.96 -20.05 -5.72
N LYS A 129 -12.83 -20.01 -6.42
CA LYS A 129 -12.27 -21.21 -7.09
C LYS A 129 -11.92 -22.30 -6.08
N LEU A 130 -11.31 -21.94 -4.95
CA LEU A 130 -10.99 -22.88 -3.87
C LEU A 130 -12.23 -23.48 -3.22
N GLU A 131 -13.29 -22.68 -2.99
CA GLU A 131 -14.56 -23.18 -2.46
C GLU A 131 -15.23 -24.18 -3.41
N VAL A 132 -15.23 -23.88 -4.71
CA VAL A 132 -15.74 -24.80 -5.74
C VAL A 132 -14.93 -26.09 -5.77
N SER A 133 -13.60 -26.02 -5.76
CA SER A 133 -12.74 -27.21 -5.74
C SER A 133 -12.98 -28.05 -4.48
N LYS A 134 -13.03 -27.42 -3.31
CA LYS A 134 -13.28 -28.10 -2.04
C LYS A 134 -14.62 -28.84 -2.04
N ASN A 135 -15.68 -28.20 -2.53
CA ASN A 135 -17.00 -28.82 -2.62
C ASN A 135 -17.00 -29.98 -3.62
N HIS A 136 -16.28 -29.85 -4.74
CA HIS A 136 -16.12 -30.92 -5.72
C HIS A 136 -15.41 -32.14 -5.12
N ASP A 137 -14.29 -31.92 -4.42
CA ASP A 137 -13.54 -33.00 -3.77
C ASP A 137 -14.35 -33.67 -2.66
N TYR A 138 -15.10 -32.88 -1.87
CA TYR A 138 -16.01 -33.40 -0.85
C TYR A 138 -17.09 -34.31 -1.46
N GLU A 139 -17.74 -33.89 -2.54
CA GLU A 139 -18.72 -34.72 -3.25
C GLU A 139 -18.11 -35.98 -3.85
N ASN A 140 -16.90 -35.89 -4.41
CA ASN A 140 -16.18 -37.05 -4.94
C ASN A 140 -15.92 -38.09 -3.85
N ILE A 141 -15.38 -37.66 -2.70
CA ILE A 141 -15.13 -38.54 -1.55
C ILE A 141 -16.45 -39.17 -1.06
N LEU A 142 -17.50 -38.37 -0.90
CA LEU A 142 -18.82 -38.88 -0.51
C LEU A 142 -19.36 -39.92 -1.51
N ASN A 143 -19.10 -39.76 -2.80
CA ASN A 143 -19.54 -40.70 -3.84
C ASN A 143 -18.74 -42.01 -3.78
N GLU A 144 -17.43 -41.92 -3.59
CA GLU A 144 -16.56 -43.09 -3.43
C GLU A 144 -16.92 -43.89 -2.19
N CYS A 145 -17.04 -43.24 -1.02
CA CYS A 145 -17.46 -43.88 0.22
C CYS A 145 -18.82 -44.59 0.06
N TRP A 146 -19.78 -43.95 -0.62
CA TRP A 146 -21.07 -44.56 -0.86
C TRP A 146 -21.02 -45.74 -1.83
N THR A 147 -20.12 -45.71 -2.81
CA THR A 147 -19.87 -46.83 -3.71
C THR A 147 -19.32 -48.03 -2.95
N TYR A 148 -18.39 -47.81 -2.02
CA TYR A 148 -17.91 -48.87 -1.12
C TYR A 148 -19.04 -49.44 -0.25
N ASN A 149 -19.93 -48.59 0.29
CA ASN A 149 -21.09 -49.07 1.03
C ASN A 149 -21.99 -49.97 0.18
N LYS A 150 -22.25 -49.60 -1.09
CA LYS A 150 -23.01 -50.44 -2.03
C LYS A 150 -22.33 -51.80 -2.25
N GLN A 151 -21.04 -51.81 -2.55
CA GLN A 151 -20.26 -53.05 -2.74
C GLN A 151 -20.24 -53.92 -1.47
N PHE A 152 -20.19 -53.31 -0.29
CA PHE A 152 -20.32 -54.02 0.97
C PHE A 152 -21.70 -54.68 1.11
N GLN A 153 -22.78 -53.97 0.82
CA GLN A 153 -24.14 -54.51 0.87
C GLN A 153 -24.34 -55.67 -0.11
N GLU A 154 -23.68 -55.66 -1.28
CA GLU A 154 -23.70 -56.79 -2.22
C GLU A 154 -23.04 -58.05 -1.62
N ASN A 155 -21.89 -57.89 -0.96
CA ASN A 155 -21.15 -59.01 -0.37
C ASN A 155 -21.74 -59.49 0.98
N PHE A 156 -22.35 -58.58 1.75
CA PHE A 156 -22.88 -58.80 3.10
C PHE A 156 -24.37 -58.43 3.19
N ASN A 157 -25.18 -59.03 2.31
CA ASN A 157 -26.60 -58.73 2.13
C ASN A 157 -27.53 -58.80 3.38
N LYS A 158 -27.11 -59.40 4.49
CA LYS A 158 -27.87 -59.41 5.75
C LYS A 158 -27.39 -58.36 6.76
N ILE A 159 -26.27 -57.71 6.52
CA ILE A 159 -25.72 -56.65 7.38
C ILE A 159 -26.09 -55.31 6.76
N LYS A 160 -27.08 -54.62 7.35
CA LYS A 160 -27.44 -53.26 6.91
C LYS A 160 -26.61 -52.23 7.67
N LEU A 161 -25.76 -51.50 6.95
CA LEU A 161 -25.09 -50.32 7.48
C LEU A 161 -26.12 -49.17 7.53
N LYS A 162 -26.42 -48.65 8.73
CA LYS A 162 -27.42 -47.59 8.94
C LYS A 162 -26.81 -46.21 8.69
N GLY A 163 -27.46 -45.40 7.85
CA GLY A 163 -27.15 -43.98 7.65
C GLY A 163 -27.52 -43.48 6.24
N LYS A 164 -27.67 -42.16 6.10
CA LYS A 164 -27.62 -41.45 4.81
C LYS A 164 -26.16 -41.31 4.35
N ARG A 165 -25.93 -40.92 3.08
CA ARG A 165 -24.60 -40.83 2.45
C ARG A 165 -23.60 -40.03 3.27
N GLU A 166 -24.02 -38.87 3.76
CA GLU A 166 -23.22 -37.92 4.54
C GLU A 166 -22.92 -38.49 5.93
N SER A 167 -23.94 -38.96 6.64
CA SER A 167 -23.77 -39.58 7.97
C SER A 167 -22.95 -40.87 7.95
N PHE A 168 -22.82 -41.54 6.80
CA PHE A 168 -21.96 -42.69 6.64
C PHE A 168 -20.49 -42.26 6.54
N TYR A 169 -20.21 -41.21 5.77
CA TYR A 169 -18.87 -40.61 5.69
C TYR A 169 -18.40 -40.06 7.04
N GLU A 170 -19.23 -39.32 7.77
CA GLU A 170 -18.88 -38.79 9.10
C GLU A 170 -18.44 -39.90 10.07
N LYS A 171 -19.16 -41.03 10.07
CA LYS A 171 -18.76 -42.21 10.86
C LYS A 171 -17.46 -42.83 10.39
N LEU A 172 -17.20 -42.86 9.08
CA LEU A 172 -15.93 -43.37 8.57
C LEU A 172 -14.76 -42.48 9.01
N VAL A 173 -14.94 -41.16 9.03
CA VAL A 173 -13.94 -40.22 9.54
C VAL A 173 -13.69 -40.47 11.03
N GLU A 174 -14.74 -40.55 11.85
CA GLU A 174 -14.63 -40.85 13.29
C GLU A 174 -13.87 -42.16 13.55
N ILE A 175 -14.18 -43.21 12.79
CA ILE A 175 -13.52 -44.51 12.89
C ILE A 175 -12.05 -44.43 12.44
N SER A 176 -11.75 -43.64 11.42
CA SER A 176 -10.37 -43.49 10.89
C SER A 176 -9.42 -42.81 11.87
N GLU A 177 -9.94 -42.01 12.80
CA GLU A 177 -9.17 -41.35 13.85
C GLU A 177 -8.81 -42.29 15.00
N THR A 178 -9.38 -43.50 15.03
CA THR A 178 -9.13 -44.49 16.08
C THR A 178 -8.33 -45.69 15.56
N GLU A 179 -7.36 -46.16 16.35
CA GLU A 179 -6.59 -47.36 15.99
C GLU A 179 -7.47 -48.62 16.06
N HIS A 180 -7.56 -49.33 14.93
CA HIS A 180 -8.31 -50.56 14.83
C HIS A 180 -7.50 -51.68 14.20
N SER A 181 -7.53 -52.85 14.83
CA SER A 181 -7.03 -54.09 14.22
C SER A 181 -8.14 -54.70 13.35
N SER A 182 -8.00 -54.56 12.03
CA SER A 182 -8.93 -55.16 11.08
C SER A 182 -8.34 -56.42 10.43
N LYS A 183 -9.17 -57.47 10.28
CA LYS A 183 -8.82 -58.64 9.45
C LYS A 183 -9.09 -58.34 7.98
N ASN A 184 -8.41 -59.04 7.08
CA ASN A 184 -8.56 -58.87 5.64
C ASN A 184 -10.03 -59.06 5.20
N ILE A 185 -10.56 -58.12 4.40
CA ILE A 185 -11.95 -58.10 3.95
C ILE A 185 -12.34 -59.35 3.15
N ASN A 186 -11.42 -59.91 2.37
CA ASN A 186 -11.67 -61.13 1.57
C ASN A 186 -11.86 -62.34 2.47
N TYR A 187 -11.02 -62.47 3.50
CA TYR A 187 -11.16 -63.53 4.51
C TYR A 187 -12.51 -63.44 5.23
N ILE A 188 -12.93 -62.22 5.61
CA ILE A 188 -14.22 -62.00 6.28
C ILE A 188 -15.39 -62.34 5.33
N SER A 189 -15.31 -61.93 4.07
CA SER A 189 -16.33 -62.20 3.03
C SER A 189 -16.50 -63.71 2.77
N GLU A 190 -15.40 -64.45 2.61
CA GLU A 190 -15.43 -65.91 2.42
C GLU A 190 -16.07 -66.63 3.62
N LYS A 191 -15.70 -66.22 4.84
CA LYS A 191 -16.27 -66.78 6.06
C LYS A 191 -17.75 -66.48 6.19
N TYR A 192 -18.17 -65.25 5.89
CA TYR A 192 -19.59 -64.86 5.89
C TYR A 192 -20.40 -65.70 4.89
N LYS A 193 -19.91 -65.86 3.65
CA LYS A 193 -20.58 -66.70 2.64
C LYS A 193 -20.66 -68.17 3.11
N LYS A 194 -19.58 -68.72 3.65
CA LYS A 194 -19.52 -70.11 4.14
C LYS A 194 -20.49 -70.40 5.30
N TYR A 195 -20.53 -69.54 6.32
CA TYR A 195 -21.30 -69.83 7.53
C TYR A 195 -22.74 -69.31 7.50
N TYR A 196 -23.03 -68.29 6.69
CA TYR A 196 -24.30 -67.57 6.77
C TYR A 196 -25.21 -67.71 5.53
N LEU A 197 -24.63 -68.07 4.37
CA LEU A 197 -25.38 -68.36 3.14
C LEU A 197 -25.52 -69.87 2.88
N TYR A 198 -24.51 -70.68 3.19
CA TYR A 198 -24.51 -72.13 2.94
C TYR A 198 -25.31 -72.98 3.94
N ASN A 199 -25.45 -72.54 5.20
CA ASN A 199 -26.22 -73.24 6.24
C ASN A 199 -27.75 -73.15 6.08
N ARG A 200 -28.25 -72.94 4.85
CA ARG A 200 -29.68 -72.81 4.55
C ARG A 200 -30.17 -73.66 3.36
N GLN A 201 -29.33 -74.56 2.85
CA GLN A 201 -29.74 -75.58 1.87
C GLN A 201 -30.10 -76.94 2.50
N ASN A 202 -30.10 -77.04 3.84
CA ASN A 202 -30.65 -78.19 4.59
C ASN A 202 -31.80 -77.73 5.48
#